data_AF-A0A0M3D974-F1
#
_entry.id   AF-A0A0M3D974-F1
#
_cell.length_a   1.000
_cell.length_b   1.000
_cell.length_c   1.000
_cell.angle_alpha   90.00
_cell.angle_beta   90.00
_cell.angle_gamma   90.00
#
_symmetry.space_group_name_H-M   'P 1'
#
loop_
_entity.id
_entity.type
_entity.pdbx_description
1 polymer ?
#
loop_
_entity_poly.entity_id
_entity_poly.type
_entity_poly.pdbx_seq_one_letter_code
_entity_poly.pdbx_strand_id
1 'polypeptide(L)'
;MLPENDADELRQLQRRAYGRDGAATEGELRRLRELEDARRASPAPSSPAPSAPAPDDDSRPASPEPAADVASAAAPVVGEGTEPPPDSDVPRRREILARTLRRLPVLVPVVSVLLLAAGVGIGWAVFAPPSPEVTLTAVQQDRRDALAAADFDPGSVVPLAREGDALAWYATREEAGIRCLILDVGAQSQSTCLPVDSIGRGLSATIPVPMEDSGDSPRGVEAVSASMLLSTTGEPIVTLERWPMTSSSPSQFAGAERSRAEELAGEGFVSSLEIVGSFRTLPVWTGDRVSDLGTVEKCLIVDAVDAMTCAASTAAVESGLETRIDRVDGGDGALIGTSTLAARFTRWQTPYLVITEASPGRGGPGEIVRVEAPPGDPIVVEPPGRDPDG
;
A
#
# COMPACT_ATOMS: atom_id res chain seq x y z
N MET A 1 -28.53 29.10 -7.29
CA MET A 1 -28.43 29.74 -5.96
C MET A 1 -29.73 29.49 -5.22
N LEU A 2 -29.68 28.82 -4.07
CA LEU A 2 -30.81 28.74 -3.14
C LEU A 2 -30.95 30.12 -2.46
N PRO A 3 -32.17 30.60 -2.15
CA PRO A 3 -32.34 31.82 -1.35
C PRO A 3 -31.62 31.64 0.00
N GLU A 4 -31.04 32.72 0.56
CA GLU A 4 -30.21 32.65 1.79
C GLU A 4 -30.89 31.89 2.94
N ASN A 5 -32.21 32.03 3.05
CA ASN A 5 -33.04 31.34 4.03
C ASN A 5 -32.98 29.80 3.89
N ASP A 6 -33.00 29.27 2.66
CA ASP A 6 -32.96 27.84 2.40
C ASP A 6 -31.55 27.25 2.66
N ALA A 7 -30.50 28.06 2.46
CA ALA A 7 -29.12 27.67 2.75
C ALA A 7 -28.82 27.62 4.26
N ASP A 8 -29.45 28.49 5.05
CA ASP A 8 -29.40 28.45 6.52
C ASP A 8 -30.23 27.27 7.07
N GLU A 9 -31.42 27.02 6.52
CA GLU A 9 -32.28 25.88 6.86
C GLU A 9 -31.54 24.55 6.62
N LEU A 10 -30.89 24.39 5.46
CA LEU A 10 -30.06 23.22 5.13
C LEU A 10 -28.95 23.00 6.17
N ARG A 11 -28.19 24.05 6.54
CA ARG A 11 -27.11 23.95 7.54
C ARG A 11 -27.63 23.58 8.93
N GLN A 12 -28.84 24.01 9.29
CA GLN A 12 -29.45 23.64 10.58
C GLN A 12 -29.90 22.17 10.57
N LEU A 13 -30.55 21.72 9.48
CA LEU A 13 -31.02 20.35 9.35
C LEU A 13 -29.87 19.34 9.24
N GLN A 14 -28.80 19.65 8.52
CA GLN A 14 -27.59 18.80 8.46
C GLN A 14 -26.92 18.63 9.82
N ARG A 15 -26.87 19.69 10.64
CA ARG A 15 -26.34 19.61 12.01
C ARG A 15 -27.20 18.76 12.94
N ARG A 16 -28.52 18.73 12.75
CA ARG A 16 -29.42 17.88 13.54
C ARG A 16 -29.41 16.42 13.07
N ALA A 17 -29.39 16.19 11.76
CA ALA A 17 -29.41 14.85 11.16
C ALA A 17 -28.08 14.11 11.33
N TYR A 18 -26.95 14.81 11.19
CA TYR A 18 -25.60 14.23 11.22
C TYR A 18 -24.79 14.62 12.47
N GLY A 19 -25.41 15.33 13.42
CA GLY A 19 -24.80 15.68 14.70
C GLY A 19 -24.78 14.51 15.68
N ARG A 20 -24.00 14.66 16.75
CA ARG A 20 -23.71 13.63 17.77
C ARG A 20 -24.95 12.94 18.36
N ASP A 21 -26.09 13.63 18.41
CA ASP A 21 -27.33 13.14 19.02
C ASP A 21 -28.38 12.66 18.01
N GLY A 22 -28.14 12.81 16.70
CA GLY A 22 -28.96 12.23 15.61
C GLY A 22 -30.48 12.51 15.68
N ALA A 23 -30.90 13.59 16.32
CA ALA A 23 -32.29 13.82 16.74
C ALA A 23 -33.17 14.48 15.66
N ALA A 24 -33.03 14.09 14.39
CA ALA A 24 -33.87 14.60 13.31
C ALA A 24 -35.15 13.75 13.16
N THR A 25 -36.30 14.41 13.13
CA THR A 25 -37.59 13.77 12.88
C THR A 25 -37.72 13.36 11.40
N GLU A 26 -38.63 12.42 11.10
CA GLU A 26 -38.84 11.94 9.72
C GLU A 26 -39.28 13.07 8.76
N GLY A 27 -40.02 14.06 9.26
CA GLY A 27 -40.40 15.25 8.50
C GLY A 27 -39.19 16.15 8.18
N GLU A 28 -38.27 16.30 9.13
CA GLU A 28 -37.03 17.07 8.95
C GLU A 28 -36.07 16.38 7.97
N LEU A 29 -35.98 15.05 8.00
CA LEU A 29 -35.16 14.28 7.05
C LEU A 29 -35.71 14.36 5.62
N ARG A 30 -37.04 14.42 5.45
CA ARG A 30 -37.66 14.63 4.14
C ARG A 30 -37.35 16.03 3.59
N ARG A 31 -37.50 17.05 4.44
CA ARG A 31 -37.17 18.44 4.10
C ARG A 31 -35.69 18.62 3.77
N LEU A 32 -34.81 17.92 4.48
CA LEU A 32 -33.37 17.90 4.21
C LEU A 32 -33.06 17.36 2.79
N ARG A 33 -33.68 16.25 2.39
CA ARG A 33 -33.48 15.68 1.04
C ARG A 33 -33.94 16.63 -0.05
N GLU A 34 -35.10 17.27 0.13
CA GLU A 34 -35.62 18.27 -0.82
C GLU A 34 -34.64 19.44 -1.03
N LEU A 35 -34.02 19.93 0.05
CA LEU A 35 -33.05 21.03 -0.01
C LEU A 35 -31.70 20.59 -0.62
N GLU A 36 -31.26 19.36 -0.37
CA GLU A 36 -30.03 18.80 -0.95
C GLU A 36 -30.19 18.55 -2.46
N ASP A 37 -31.35 18.05 -2.89
CA ASP A 37 -31.65 17.84 -4.31
C ASP A 37 -31.81 19.17 -5.05
N ALA A 38 -32.44 20.17 -4.43
CA ALA A 38 -32.52 21.53 -4.98
C ALA A 38 -31.13 22.19 -5.13
N ARG A 39 -30.19 21.89 -4.22
CA ARG A 39 -28.79 22.34 -4.34
C ARG A 39 -28.07 21.66 -5.48
N ARG A 40 -28.26 20.34 -5.64
CA ARG A 40 -27.62 19.53 -6.70
C ARG A 40 -28.13 19.91 -8.09
N ALA A 41 -29.40 20.29 -8.20
CA ALA A 41 -30.02 20.73 -9.45
C ALA A 41 -29.69 22.18 -9.85
N SER A 42 -28.98 22.95 -9.00
CA SER A 42 -28.62 24.33 -9.31
C SER A 42 -27.29 24.38 -10.06
N PRO A 43 -27.25 24.86 -11.33
CA PRO A 43 -25.99 24.95 -12.09
C PRO A 43 -25.06 25.99 -11.46
N ALA A 44 -23.83 25.58 -11.17
CA ALA A 44 -22.80 26.46 -10.61
C ALA A 44 -22.38 27.52 -11.63
N PRO A 45 -22.26 28.82 -11.25
CA PRO A 45 -21.54 29.78 -12.07
C PRO A 45 -20.03 29.46 -12.04
N SER A 46 -19.43 29.47 -13.22
CA SER A 46 -17.99 29.28 -13.44
C SER A 46 -17.18 30.29 -12.63
N SER A 47 -16.31 29.79 -11.74
CA SER A 47 -15.30 30.62 -11.07
C SER A 47 -14.20 31.02 -12.06
N PRO A 48 -13.78 32.30 -12.11
CA PRO A 48 -12.61 32.72 -12.87
C PRO A 48 -11.30 32.23 -12.20
N ALA A 49 -10.30 31.99 -13.05
CA ALA A 49 -9.00 31.40 -12.76
C ALA A 49 -8.18 32.16 -11.67
N PRO A 50 -7.32 31.45 -10.91
CA PRO A 50 -6.53 32.04 -9.84
C PRO A 50 -5.39 32.91 -10.38
N SER A 51 -5.30 34.15 -9.91
CA SER A 51 -4.16 35.05 -10.15
C SER A 51 -3.00 34.75 -9.19
N ALA A 52 -1.78 34.93 -9.70
CA ALA A 52 -0.50 34.65 -9.05
C ALA A 52 -0.25 35.44 -7.74
N PRO A 53 0.61 34.94 -6.82
CA PRO A 53 0.88 35.57 -5.53
C PRO A 53 2.10 36.52 -5.58
N ALA A 54 2.03 37.62 -4.83
CA ALA A 54 3.16 38.42 -4.34
C ALA A 54 2.69 39.29 -3.16
N PRO A 55 3.60 39.84 -2.33
CA PRO A 55 4.56 39.18 -1.45
C PRO A 55 4.26 39.48 0.04
N ASP A 56 5.02 38.84 0.92
CA ASP A 56 4.97 38.92 2.39
C ASP A 56 4.89 40.33 2.99
N ASP A 57 4.09 40.47 4.05
CA ASP A 57 4.37 41.44 5.13
C ASP A 57 4.14 40.81 6.50
N ASP A 58 5.06 41.15 7.38
CA ASP A 58 5.53 40.46 8.57
C ASP A 58 4.82 41.00 9.82
N SER A 59 4.23 40.15 10.65
CA SER A 59 3.83 40.52 12.02
C SER A 59 3.59 39.30 12.92
N ARG A 60 4.64 38.95 13.65
CA ARG A 60 4.71 38.02 14.79
C ARG A 60 4.32 38.72 16.11
N PRO A 61 3.67 38.02 17.06
CA PRO A 61 4.31 37.69 18.36
C PRO A 61 3.93 36.25 18.83
N ALA A 62 4.86 35.30 19.00
CA ALA A 62 5.66 34.99 20.21
C ALA A 62 4.86 34.68 21.52
N SER A 63 4.62 33.37 21.74
CA SER A 63 4.60 32.52 22.97
C SER A 63 4.70 33.14 24.38
N PRO A 64 4.10 32.54 25.45
CA PRO A 64 4.65 31.28 26.03
C PRO A 64 3.71 30.32 26.81
N GLU A 65 4.08 29.04 26.83
CA GLU A 65 4.03 28.10 27.99
C GLU A 65 5.44 28.12 28.65
N PRO A 66 5.74 27.52 29.85
CA PRO A 66 5.00 26.51 30.63
C PRO A 66 5.08 26.70 32.19
N ALA A 67 4.44 25.81 32.98
CA ALA A 67 5.08 25.10 34.11
C ALA A 67 4.10 24.17 34.87
N ALA A 68 4.63 23.01 35.25
CA ALA A 68 4.03 21.97 36.09
C ALA A 68 4.01 22.35 37.59
N ASP A 69 3.11 21.74 38.37
CA ASP A 69 3.43 21.35 39.75
C ASP A 69 2.53 20.21 40.29
N VAL A 70 3.09 19.50 41.26
CA VAL A 70 2.75 18.14 41.70
C VAL A 70 2.02 18.14 43.05
N ALA A 71 1.22 17.09 43.29
CA ALA A 71 1.00 16.40 44.57
C ALA A 71 -0.13 16.84 45.56
N SER A 72 -0.97 15.85 45.86
CA SER A 72 -1.17 15.25 47.21
C SER A 72 -2.37 15.64 48.09
N ALA A 73 -3.21 14.60 48.29
CA ALA A 73 -3.79 14.12 49.56
C ALA A 73 -5.02 14.77 50.24
N ALA A 74 -5.95 13.84 50.57
CA ALA A 74 -6.74 13.71 51.81
C ALA A 74 -8.20 14.22 51.84
N ALA A 75 -9.10 13.24 51.70
CA ALA A 75 -10.20 12.80 52.59
C ALA A 75 -11.33 13.77 53.08
N PRO A 76 -12.56 13.25 53.29
CA PRO A 76 -13.77 14.05 53.50
C PRO A 76 -14.17 14.21 54.98
N VAL A 77 -14.87 15.30 55.29
CA VAL A 77 -15.51 15.56 56.60
C VAL A 77 -17.03 15.64 56.45
N VAL A 78 -17.69 14.70 57.13
CA VAL A 78 -18.98 14.71 57.86
C VAL A 78 -19.94 15.89 57.65
N GLY A 79 -21.17 15.57 57.27
CA GLY A 79 -22.37 16.40 57.45
C GLY A 79 -23.51 15.57 58.04
N GLU A 80 -23.96 15.97 59.22
CA GLU A 80 -24.91 15.29 60.11
C GLU A 80 -26.34 15.81 59.90
N GLY A 81 -27.33 14.93 60.09
CA GLY A 81 -28.69 15.32 60.50
C GLY A 81 -29.80 15.24 59.44
N THR A 82 -30.57 14.16 59.47
CA THR A 82 -32.06 14.20 59.43
C THR A 82 -32.61 12.86 59.92
N GLU A 83 -33.40 12.94 60.99
CA GLU A 83 -34.07 11.86 61.71
C GLU A 83 -35.42 11.50 61.05
N PRO A 84 -35.81 10.21 60.94
CA PRO A 84 -37.19 9.80 60.65
C PRO A 84 -37.85 9.04 61.84
N PRO A 85 -39.20 9.00 61.91
CA PRO A 85 -39.95 8.50 63.06
C PRO A 85 -40.10 6.96 63.11
N PRO A 86 -40.60 6.38 64.23
CA PRO A 86 -40.39 4.97 64.55
C PRO A 86 -41.55 4.03 64.16
N ASP A 87 -41.22 2.75 64.31
CA ASP A 87 -42.04 1.54 64.41
C ASP A 87 -42.60 0.90 63.14
N SER A 88 -42.04 -0.27 62.83
CA SER A 88 -42.80 -1.52 62.67
C SER A 88 -41.86 -2.73 62.74
N ASP A 89 -42.10 -3.58 63.73
CA ASP A 89 -41.47 -4.88 63.97
C ASP A 89 -41.51 -5.83 62.75
N VAL A 90 -40.36 -6.42 62.41
CA VAL A 90 -40.28 -7.69 61.67
C VAL A 90 -39.17 -8.58 62.28
N PRO A 91 -39.44 -9.86 62.60
CA PRO A 91 -38.60 -10.64 63.51
C PRO A 91 -37.37 -11.29 62.86
N ARG A 92 -36.28 -11.31 63.65
CA ARG A 92 -35.28 -12.38 63.82
C ARG A 92 -35.18 -13.45 62.70
N ARG A 93 -34.43 -13.17 61.64
CA ARG A 93 -33.89 -14.23 60.75
C ARG A 93 -32.53 -13.95 60.11
N ARG A 94 -31.74 -13.01 60.67
CA ARG A 94 -30.39 -12.67 60.18
C ARG A 94 -29.24 -13.13 61.07
N GLU A 95 -29.50 -13.62 62.28
CA GLU A 95 -28.41 -13.90 63.25
C GLU A 95 -27.80 -15.30 63.19
N ILE A 96 -28.36 -16.24 62.43
CA ILE A 96 -27.81 -17.61 62.32
C ILE A 96 -26.78 -17.74 61.19
N LEU A 97 -26.87 -16.91 60.14
CA LEU A 97 -25.94 -16.95 59.00
C LEU A 97 -24.64 -16.18 59.24
N ALA A 98 -24.65 -15.16 60.12
CA ALA A 98 -23.47 -14.37 60.42
C ALA A 98 -22.46 -15.07 61.37
N ARG A 99 -22.86 -16.15 62.07
CA ARG A 99 -21.97 -16.88 62.99
C ARG A 99 -21.24 -18.07 62.36
N THR A 100 -21.74 -18.64 61.26
CA THR A 100 -21.09 -19.76 60.55
C THR A 100 -19.98 -19.32 59.60
N LEU A 101 -20.03 -18.09 59.07
CA LEU A 101 -18.99 -17.51 58.21
C LEU A 101 -17.71 -17.09 58.96
N ARG A 102 -17.74 -16.98 60.29
CA ARG A 102 -16.55 -16.67 61.12
C ARG A 102 -15.61 -17.86 61.35
N ARG A 103 -15.96 -19.08 60.93
CA ARG A 103 -15.16 -20.30 61.16
C ARG A 103 -14.36 -20.77 59.94
N LEU A 104 -14.41 -20.07 58.81
CA LEU A 104 -13.72 -20.46 57.58
C LEU A 104 -12.86 -19.30 57.01
N PRO A 105 -11.88 -18.77 57.76
CA PRO A 105 -11.04 -17.65 57.30
C PRO A 105 -10.16 -17.99 56.09
N VAL A 106 -10.07 -19.26 55.70
CA VAL A 106 -9.24 -19.74 54.57
C VAL A 106 -10.04 -19.97 53.28
N LEU A 107 -11.38 -20.06 53.33
CA LEU A 107 -12.18 -20.29 52.11
C LEU A 107 -12.42 -19.03 51.29
N VAL A 108 -12.53 -17.88 51.94
CA VAL A 108 -12.73 -16.59 51.26
C VAL A 108 -11.59 -16.24 50.28
N PRO A 109 -10.29 -16.33 50.66
CA PRO A 109 -9.22 -16.01 49.71
C PRO A 109 -9.14 -17.01 48.56
N VAL A 110 -9.40 -18.30 48.79
CA VAL A 110 -9.34 -19.34 47.74
C VAL A 110 -10.42 -19.13 46.68
N VAL A 111 -11.65 -18.80 47.09
CA VAL A 111 -12.75 -18.51 46.16
C VAL A 111 -12.49 -17.22 45.39
N SER A 112 -11.94 -16.18 46.02
CA SER A 112 -11.55 -14.94 45.33
C SER A 112 -10.44 -15.15 44.30
N VAL A 113 -9.44 -15.99 44.61
CA VAL A 113 -8.36 -16.34 43.65
C VAL A 113 -8.91 -17.14 42.47
N LEU A 114 -9.83 -18.08 42.71
CA LEU A 114 -10.47 -18.85 41.63
C LEU A 114 -11.35 -17.96 40.73
N LEU A 115 -12.10 -17.01 41.31
CA LEU A 115 -12.90 -16.06 40.54
C LEU A 115 -12.02 -15.07 39.77
N LEU A 116 -10.90 -14.63 40.34
CA LEU A 116 -9.90 -13.81 39.64
C LEU A 116 -9.24 -14.58 38.50
N ALA A 117 -8.83 -15.83 38.72
CA ALA A 117 -8.24 -16.67 37.68
C ALA A 117 -9.23 -16.98 36.55
N ALA A 118 -10.51 -17.23 36.89
CA ALA A 118 -11.57 -17.40 35.90
C ALA A 118 -11.87 -16.09 35.17
N GLY A 119 -11.93 -14.96 35.88
CA GLY A 119 -12.12 -13.64 35.28
C GLY A 119 -10.97 -13.22 34.36
N VAL A 120 -9.73 -13.52 34.74
CA VAL A 120 -8.53 -13.31 33.90
C VAL A 120 -8.55 -14.27 32.72
N GLY A 121 -8.89 -15.54 32.90
CA GLY A 121 -8.96 -16.52 31.81
C GLY A 121 -10.06 -16.19 30.79
N ILE A 122 -11.24 -15.81 31.26
CA ILE A 122 -12.36 -15.39 30.39
C ILE A 122 -12.06 -14.04 29.75
N GLY A 123 -11.50 -13.09 30.51
CA GLY A 123 -11.06 -11.80 29.98
C GLY A 123 -10.00 -11.98 28.89
N TRP A 124 -9.04 -12.88 29.09
CA TRP A 124 -8.03 -13.19 28.09
C TRP A 124 -8.64 -13.88 26.87
N ALA A 125 -9.61 -14.78 27.02
CA ALA A 125 -10.28 -15.42 25.90
C ALA A 125 -11.19 -14.45 25.09
N VAL A 126 -11.80 -13.45 25.73
CA VAL A 126 -12.70 -12.48 25.09
C VAL A 126 -11.94 -11.28 24.50
N PHE A 127 -10.82 -10.89 25.12
CA PHE A 127 -9.99 -9.75 24.69
C PHE A 127 -8.66 -10.18 24.06
N ALA A 128 -8.38 -11.47 23.89
CA ALA A 128 -7.30 -11.91 23.03
C ALA A 128 -7.57 -11.33 21.64
N PRO A 129 -6.61 -10.57 21.05
CA PRO A 129 -6.75 -10.18 19.68
C PRO A 129 -6.94 -11.47 18.87
N PRO A 130 -7.94 -11.53 17.96
CA PRO A 130 -8.02 -12.65 17.05
C PRO A 130 -6.71 -12.64 16.26
N SER A 131 -5.79 -13.54 16.58
CA SER A 131 -4.70 -13.86 15.68
C SER A 131 -5.37 -14.60 14.53
N PRO A 132 -5.48 -14.03 13.31
CA PRO A 132 -5.86 -14.82 12.17
C PRO A 132 -4.72 -15.82 11.96
N GLU A 133 -4.75 -16.97 12.64
CA GLU A 133 -3.85 -18.06 12.31
C GLU A 133 -4.30 -18.57 10.96
N VAL A 134 -3.67 -18.03 9.92
CA VAL A 134 -3.80 -18.55 8.56
C VAL A 134 -3.30 -19.99 8.59
N THR A 135 -4.23 -20.94 8.58
CA THR A 135 -3.90 -22.36 8.57
C THR A 135 -3.22 -22.71 7.25
N LEU A 136 -1.91 -23.01 7.34
CA LEU A 136 -1.07 -23.35 6.20
C LEU A 136 -1.25 -24.81 5.80
N THR A 137 -1.32 -25.06 4.49
CA THR A 137 -1.18 -26.42 3.93
C THR A 137 0.28 -26.89 4.01
N ALA A 138 0.54 -28.19 3.80
CA ALA A 138 1.91 -28.72 3.78
C ALA A 138 2.81 -27.98 2.76
N VAL A 139 2.29 -27.74 1.55
CA VAL A 139 3.01 -26.98 0.51
C VAL A 139 3.32 -25.55 0.96
N GLN A 140 2.41 -24.92 1.71
CA GLN A 140 2.62 -23.58 2.24
C GLN A 140 3.59 -23.57 3.43
N GLN A 141 3.66 -24.66 4.20
CA GLN A 141 4.68 -24.83 5.24
C GLN A 141 6.06 -24.96 4.61
N ASP A 142 6.21 -25.79 3.57
CA ASP A 142 7.46 -25.92 2.81
C ASP A 142 7.86 -24.55 2.21
N ARG A 143 6.89 -23.80 1.70
CA ARG A 143 7.12 -22.43 1.20
C ARG A 143 7.59 -21.48 2.30
N ARG A 144 6.97 -21.50 3.49
CA ARG A 144 7.41 -20.69 4.63
C ARG A 144 8.84 -21.04 5.03
N ASP A 145 9.18 -22.32 5.03
CA ASP A 145 10.53 -22.78 5.40
C ASP A 145 11.56 -22.37 4.34
N ALA A 146 11.19 -22.41 3.05
CA ALA A 146 12.01 -21.86 1.96
C ALA A 146 12.19 -20.34 2.08
N LEU A 147 11.15 -19.58 2.45
CA LEU A 147 11.25 -18.15 2.73
C LEU A 147 12.14 -17.92 3.96
N ALA A 148 11.99 -18.68 5.03
CA ALA A 148 12.80 -18.53 6.24
C ALA A 148 14.29 -18.87 6.02
N ALA A 149 14.61 -19.65 4.99
CA ALA A 149 15.98 -19.95 4.58
C ALA A 149 16.59 -18.89 3.64
N ALA A 150 15.80 -17.92 3.16
CA ALA A 150 16.29 -16.79 2.38
C ALA A 150 16.89 -15.71 3.30
N ASP A 151 17.17 -14.52 2.75
CA ASP A 151 17.82 -13.39 3.45
C ASP A 151 16.90 -12.67 4.46
N PHE A 152 16.02 -13.39 5.16
CA PHE A 152 15.15 -12.84 6.20
C PHE A 152 15.64 -13.19 7.60
N ASP A 153 15.25 -12.39 8.59
CA ASP A 153 15.60 -12.63 9.98
C ASP A 153 14.97 -13.94 10.46
N PRO A 154 15.71 -14.80 11.18
CA PRO A 154 15.19 -16.07 11.67
C PRO A 154 13.89 -15.93 12.47
N GLY A 155 12.86 -16.67 12.07
CA GLY A 155 11.55 -16.66 12.74
C GLY A 155 10.68 -15.43 12.44
N SER A 156 11.10 -14.53 11.56
CA SER A 156 10.30 -13.34 11.19
C SER A 156 9.20 -13.61 10.16
N VAL A 157 9.28 -14.73 9.42
CA VAL A 157 8.33 -15.05 8.36
C VAL A 157 6.99 -15.52 8.93
N VAL A 158 5.96 -14.70 8.80
CA VAL A 158 4.63 -14.93 9.36
C VAL A 158 3.56 -14.76 8.29
N PRO A 159 2.64 -15.72 8.09
CA PRO A 159 1.50 -15.53 7.19
C PRO A 159 0.51 -14.53 7.81
N LEU A 160 0.05 -13.57 7.01
CA LEU A 160 -0.86 -12.51 7.48
C LEU A 160 -2.30 -12.71 7.00
N ALA A 161 -2.51 -13.05 5.73
CA ALA A 161 -3.84 -13.22 5.15
C ALA A 161 -3.83 -14.17 3.96
N ARG A 162 -4.97 -14.82 3.70
CA ARG A 162 -5.19 -15.69 2.54
C ARG A 162 -6.54 -15.41 1.91
N GLU A 163 -6.58 -15.34 0.59
CA GLU A 163 -7.80 -15.26 -0.20
C GLU A 163 -7.64 -16.11 -1.47
N GLY A 164 -8.42 -17.19 -1.60
CA GLY A 164 -8.28 -18.13 -2.72
C GLY A 164 -6.87 -18.72 -2.80
N ASP A 165 -6.20 -18.49 -3.93
CA ASP A 165 -4.81 -18.89 -4.21
C ASP A 165 -3.76 -17.85 -3.79
N ALA A 166 -4.18 -16.69 -3.26
CA ALA A 166 -3.32 -15.61 -2.81
C ALA A 166 -2.98 -15.74 -1.33
N LEU A 167 -1.70 -15.58 -0.98
CA LEU A 167 -1.20 -15.62 0.39
C LEU A 167 -0.19 -14.49 0.62
N ALA A 168 -0.50 -13.62 1.58
CA ALA A 168 0.39 -12.55 2.01
C ALA A 168 1.21 -12.98 3.24
N TRP A 169 2.51 -12.69 3.18
CA TRP A 169 3.46 -12.92 4.26
C TRP A 169 4.11 -11.62 4.71
N TYR A 170 4.43 -11.58 5.99
CA TYR A 170 5.31 -10.61 6.60
C TYR A 170 6.67 -11.25 6.86
N ALA A 171 7.73 -10.49 6.66
CA ALA A 171 9.07 -10.86 7.09
C ALA A 171 9.89 -9.62 7.44
N THR A 172 11.01 -9.82 8.15
CA THR A 172 11.97 -8.75 8.42
C THR A 172 13.36 -9.11 7.90
N ARG A 173 14.21 -8.12 7.65
CA ARG A 173 15.63 -8.29 7.36
C ARG A 173 16.45 -7.31 8.19
N GLU A 174 17.74 -7.59 8.28
CA GLU A 174 18.73 -6.73 8.94
C GLU A 174 18.34 -6.41 10.38
N GLU A 175 18.11 -7.44 11.19
CA GLU A 175 17.72 -7.29 12.61
C GLU A 175 16.48 -6.41 12.78
N ALA A 176 15.48 -6.64 11.94
CA ALA A 176 14.28 -5.85 11.89
C ALA A 176 14.51 -4.36 11.53
N GLY A 177 15.60 -4.02 10.81
CA GLY A 177 15.79 -2.71 10.16
C GLY A 177 14.97 -2.55 8.88
N ILE A 178 14.64 -3.66 8.22
CA ILE A 178 13.83 -3.73 7.01
C ILE A 178 12.57 -4.56 7.26
N ARG A 179 11.44 -4.13 6.73
CA ARG A 179 10.16 -4.86 6.75
C ARG A 179 9.77 -5.21 5.33
N CYS A 180 9.28 -6.43 5.16
CA CYS A 180 8.92 -6.96 3.86
C CYS A 180 7.47 -7.45 3.87
N LEU A 181 6.76 -7.11 2.79
CA LEU A 181 5.51 -7.73 2.39
C LEU A 181 5.82 -8.65 1.21
N ILE A 182 5.40 -9.91 1.30
CA ILE A 182 5.55 -10.89 0.22
C ILE A 182 4.15 -11.34 -0.17
N LEU A 183 3.83 -11.30 -1.45
CA LEU A 183 2.59 -11.81 -2.02
C LEU A 183 2.91 -13.02 -2.89
N ASP A 184 2.37 -14.18 -2.52
CA ASP A 184 2.38 -15.37 -3.35
C ASP A 184 0.98 -15.54 -3.99
N VAL A 185 0.92 -15.80 -5.31
CA VAL A 185 -0.32 -16.12 -6.05
C VAL A 185 -0.05 -17.29 -6.99
N GLY A 186 -0.58 -18.46 -6.65
CA GLY A 186 -0.24 -19.70 -7.35
C GLY A 186 1.26 -19.99 -7.27
N ALA A 187 1.94 -20.01 -8.42
CA ALA A 187 3.40 -20.19 -8.51
C ALA A 187 4.19 -18.86 -8.57
N GLN A 188 3.49 -17.72 -8.67
CA GLN A 188 4.11 -16.41 -8.73
C GLN A 188 4.37 -15.88 -7.32
N SER A 189 5.44 -15.10 -7.18
CA SER A 189 5.79 -14.41 -5.94
C SER A 189 6.35 -13.04 -6.26
N GLN A 190 6.00 -12.05 -5.43
CA GLN A 190 6.58 -10.72 -5.46
C GLN A 190 6.83 -10.26 -4.03
N SER A 191 7.95 -9.58 -3.80
CA SER A 191 8.29 -9.03 -2.50
C SER A 191 8.61 -7.54 -2.56
N THR A 192 8.08 -6.78 -1.61
CA THR A 192 8.39 -5.37 -1.42
C THR A 192 8.98 -5.21 -0.03
N CYS A 193 10.21 -4.73 0.05
CA CYS A 193 10.94 -4.51 1.30
C CYS A 193 11.32 -3.04 1.45
N LEU A 194 11.08 -2.45 2.63
CA LEU A 194 11.48 -1.07 2.93
C LEU A 194 12.11 -0.96 4.32
N PRO A 195 13.07 -0.03 4.51
CA PRO A 195 13.55 0.34 5.84
C PRO A 195 12.39 0.83 6.71
N VAL A 196 12.45 0.56 8.01
CA VAL A 196 11.38 0.90 8.98
C VAL A 196 10.93 2.36 8.90
N ASP A 197 11.87 3.28 8.70
CA ASP A 197 11.60 4.73 8.63
C ASP A 197 10.84 5.15 7.36
N SER A 198 10.79 4.28 6.34
CA SER A 198 10.15 4.54 5.04
C SER A 198 8.75 3.93 4.90
N ILE A 199 8.27 3.21 5.92
CA ILE A 199 7.01 2.44 5.87
C ILE A 199 5.78 3.31 6.10
N GLY A 200 5.91 4.61 6.38
CA GLY A 200 4.78 5.48 6.71
C GLY A 200 3.61 5.49 5.70
N ARG A 201 3.84 5.07 4.44
CA ARG A 201 2.78 4.91 3.41
C ARG A 201 2.29 3.48 3.19
N GLY A 202 2.78 2.53 3.97
CA GLY A 202 2.58 1.10 3.80
C GLY A 202 3.52 0.45 2.79
N LEU A 203 3.38 -0.86 2.68
CA LEU A 203 4.02 -1.71 1.70
C LEU A 203 2.93 -2.29 0.79
N SER A 204 3.18 -2.38 -0.51
CA SER A 204 2.24 -2.99 -1.45
C SER A 204 2.96 -3.92 -2.40
N ALA A 205 2.30 -5.01 -2.78
CA ALA A 205 2.73 -5.94 -3.81
C ALA A 205 1.52 -6.27 -4.68
N THR A 206 1.71 -6.33 -6.00
CA THR A 206 0.64 -6.57 -6.97
C THR A 206 1.14 -7.53 -8.04
N ILE A 207 0.43 -8.64 -8.21
CA ILE A 207 0.71 -9.66 -9.21
C ILE A 207 -0.47 -9.72 -10.18
N PRO A 208 -0.25 -9.47 -11.48
CA PRO A 208 -1.28 -9.68 -12.47
C PRO A 208 -1.45 -11.17 -12.78
N VAL A 209 -2.70 -11.62 -12.86
CA VAL A 209 -3.06 -13.00 -13.20
C VAL A 209 -4.10 -13.01 -14.32
N PRO A 210 -4.10 -14.03 -15.19
CA PRO A 210 -5.13 -14.16 -16.21
C PRO A 210 -6.49 -14.32 -15.54
N MET A 211 -7.50 -13.62 -16.04
CA MET A 211 -8.88 -13.87 -15.65
C MET A 211 -9.31 -15.23 -16.22
N GLU A 212 -10.12 -15.96 -15.46
CA GLU A 212 -10.73 -17.20 -15.97
C GLU A 212 -11.59 -16.89 -17.21
N ASP A 213 -11.44 -17.71 -18.25
CA ASP A 213 -12.16 -17.55 -19.51
C ASP A 213 -13.68 -17.65 -19.25
N SER A 214 -14.38 -16.52 -19.35
CA SER A 214 -15.85 -16.44 -19.24
C SER A 214 -16.57 -16.75 -20.55
N GLY A 215 -15.87 -17.32 -21.54
CA GLY A 215 -16.43 -17.83 -22.80
C GLY A 215 -16.74 -16.78 -23.87
N ASP A 216 -16.91 -15.51 -23.49
CA ASP A 216 -17.32 -14.42 -24.40
C ASP A 216 -16.42 -13.17 -24.35
N SER A 217 -15.35 -13.17 -23.56
CA SER A 217 -14.42 -12.04 -23.42
C SER A 217 -12.99 -12.44 -23.78
N PRO A 218 -12.19 -11.55 -24.40
CA PRO A 218 -10.75 -11.79 -24.53
C PRO A 218 -10.17 -12.05 -23.15
N ARG A 219 -9.13 -12.92 -23.07
CA ARG A 219 -8.43 -13.27 -21.83
C ARG A 219 -8.06 -12.01 -21.06
N GLY A 220 -8.89 -11.66 -20.09
CA GLY A 220 -8.69 -10.48 -19.26
C GLY A 220 -7.50 -10.69 -18.34
N VAL A 221 -7.05 -9.62 -17.71
CA VAL A 221 -6.06 -9.71 -16.63
C VAL A 221 -6.67 -9.04 -15.42
N GLU A 222 -6.56 -9.68 -14.28
CA GLU A 222 -6.89 -9.10 -12.99
C GLU A 222 -5.63 -8.91 -12.17
N ALA A 223 -5.63 -7.92 -11.31
CA ALA A 223 -4.57 -7.68 -10.36
C ALA A 223 -4.98 -8.28 -9.02
N VAL A 224 -4.10 -9.10 -8.46
CA VAL A 224 -4.15 -9.48 -7.04
C VAL A 224 -3.16 -8.60 -6.30
N SER A 225 -3.65 -7.87 -5.32
CA SER A 225 -2.83 -6.93 -4.55
C SER A 225 -2.89 -7.21 -3.07
N ALA A 226 -1.73 -7.06 -2.43
CA ALA A 226 -1.59 -7.02 -0.99
C ALA A 226 -1.15 -5.61 -0.60
N SER A 227 -1.85 -4.99 0.35
CA SER A 227 -1.44 -3.73 0.97
C SER A 227 -1.27 -3.92 2.46
N MET A 228 -0.11 -3.58 3.01
CA MET A 228 0.21 -3.73 4.42
C MET A 228 0.52 -2.39 5.06
N LEU A 229 -0.09 -2.16 6.21
CA LEU A 229 0.19 -1.06 7.12
C LEU A 229 0.64 -1.62 8.47
N LEU A 230 1.25 -0.78 9.29
CA LEU A 230 1.54 -1.11 10.67
C LEU A 230 0.51 -0.42 11.57
N SER A 231 0.03 -1.13 12.58
CA SER A 231 -0.78 -0.56 13.66
C SER A 231 0.06 0.41 14.50
N THR A 232 -0.59 1.13 15.41
CA THR A 232 0.12 1.96 16.40
C THR A 232 0.99 1.17 17.37
N THR A 233 0.77 -0.14 17.49
CA THR A 233 1.59 -1.08 18.27
C THR A 233 2.69 -1.75 17.44
N GLY A 234 2.78 -1.42 16.14
CA GLY A 234 3.77 -2.00 15.22
C GLY A 234 3.38 -3.35 14.65
N GLU A 235 2.12 -3.78 14.83
CA GLU A 235 1.61 -5.04 14.26
C GLU A 235 1.25 -4.85 12.78
N PRO A 236 1.63 -5.78 11.88
CA PRO A 236 1.25 -5.69 10.48
C PRO A 236 -0.24 -6.00 10.28
N ILE A 237 -0.93 -5.10 9.58
CA ILE A 237 -2.31 -5.25 9.12
C ILE A 237 -2.25 -5.30 7.60
N VAL A 238 -2.76 -6.37 7.00
CA VAL A 238 -2.77 -6.55 5.54
C VAL A 238 -4.19 -6.61 5.00
N THR A 239 -4.39 -6.05 3.81
CA THR A 239 -5.57 -6.29 2.98
C THR A 239 -5.14 -7.06 1.73
N LEU A 240 -5.95 -8.03 1.34
CA LEU A 240 -5.88 -8.69 0.04
C LEU A 240 -7.08 -8.23 -0.78
N GLU A 241 -6.82 -7.90 -2.03
CA GLU A 241 -7.83 -7.39 -2.95
C GLU A 241 -7.56 -7.96 -4.34
N ARG A 242 -8.64 -8.26 -5.06
CA ARG A 242 -8.61 -8.71 -6.45
C ARG A 242 -9.52 -7.81 -7.27
N TRP A 243 -9.00 -7.25 -8.36
CA TRP A 243 -9.79 -6.41 -9.25
C TRP A 243 -9.40 -6.63 -10.71
N PRO A 244 -10.36 -6.54 -11.65
CA PRO A 244 -10.04 -6.56 -13.07
C PRO A 244 -9.15 -5.37 -13.39
N MET A 245 -8.03 -5.60 -14.08
CA MET A 245 -7.24 -4.49 -14.59
C MET A 245 -8.00 -3.86 -15.75
N THR A 246 -8.04 -2.53 -15.76
CA THR A 246 -8.64 -1.79 -16.86
C THR A 246 -7.93 -2.16 -18.14
N SER A 247 -8.68 -2.62 -19.14
CA SER A 247 -8.15 -2.78 -20.48
C SER A 247 -7.71 -1.41 -20.99
N SER A 248 -6.51 -1.34 -21.57
CA SER A 248 -6.04 -0.11 -22.19
C SER A 248 -6.87 0.13 -23.43
N SER A 249 -7.75 1.13 -23.39
CA SER A 249 -8.58 1.47 -24.54
C SER A 249 -7.73 2.20 -25.56
N PRO A 250 -7.65 1.74 -26.83
CA PRO A 250 -6.92 2.46 -27.87
C PRO A 250 -7.40 3.90 -28.06
N SER A 251 -8.63 4.21 -27.65
CA SER A 251 -9.21 5.56 -27.69
C SER A 251 -8.42 6.62 -26.92
N GLN A 252 -7.61 6.21 -25.92
CA GLN A 252 -6.76 7.12 -25.13
C GLN A 252 -5.59 7.71 -25.93
N PHE A 253 -5.17 7.05 -27.01
CA PHE A 253 -4.10 7.51 -27.90
C PHE A 253 -4.69 8.34 -29.05
N ALA A 254 -3.86 9.10 -29.76
CA ALA A 254 -4.31 9.93 -30.90
C ALA A 254 -3.53 9.62 -32.18
N GLY A 255 -4.13 9.89 -33.34
CA GLY A 255 -3.46 9.77 -34.64
C GLY A 255 -2.86 8.38 -34.88
N ALA A 256 -1.60 8.34 -35.31
CA ALA A 256 -0.88 7.09 -35.61
C ALA A 256 -0.71 6.18 -34.38
N GLU A 257 -0.57 6.75 -33.18
CA GLU A 257 -0.45 5.98 -31.94
C GLU A 257 -1.73 5.19 -31.64
N ARG A 258 -2.90 5.73 -31.99
CA ARG A 258 -4.17 5.00 -31.87
C ARG A 258 -4.22 3.80 -32.78
N SER A 259 -3.88 3.96 -34.05
CA SER A 259 -3.85 2.85 -35.01
C SER A 259 -2.86 1.76 -34.57
N ARG A 260 -1.70 2.14 -34.04
CA ARG A 260 -0.73 1.18 -33.49
C ARG A 260 -1.26 0.48 -32.23
N ALA A 261 -1.92 1.22 -31.32
CA ALA A 261 -2.53 0.62 -30.14
C ALA A 261 -3.67 -0.36 -30.48
N GLU A 262 -4.44 -0.10 -31.53
CA GLU A 262 -5.46 -1.04 -32.06
C GLU A 262 -4.82 -2.32 -32.62
N GLU A 263 -3.69 -2.20 -33.31
CA GLU A 263 -2.91 -3.34 -33.79
C GLU A 263 -2.37 -4.18 -32.62
N LEU A 264 -1.73 -3.54 -31.63
CA LEU A 264 -1.22 -4.21 -30.43
C LEU A 264 -2.36 -4.89 -29.64
N ALA A 265 -3.53 -4.26 -29.54
CA ALA A 265 -4.70 -4.91 -28.95
C ALA A 265 -5.10 -6.18 -29.73
N GLY A 266 -5.02 -6.15 -31.07
CA GLY A 266 -5.20 -7.32 -31.93
C GLY A 266 -4.13 -8.40 -31.77
N GLU A 267 -2.91 -8.03 -31.39
CA GLU A 267 -1.80 -8.94 -31.05
C GLU A 267 -1.92 -9.56 -29.65
N GLY A 268 -2.96 -9.22 -28.88
CA GLY A 268 -3.25 -9.80 -27.57
C GLY A 268 -2.74 -8.98 -26.38
N PHE A 269 -2.36 -7.73 -26.58
CA PHE A 269 -2.12 -6.79 -25.48
C PHE A 269 -3.44 -6.35 -24.86
N VAL A 270 -3.71 -6.84 -23.64
CA VAL A 270 -5.03 -6.80 -23.00
C VAL A 270 -5.13 -5.79 -21.86
N SER A 271 -3.99 -5.35 -21.29
CA SER A 271 -3.95 -4.37 -20.19
C SER A 271 -2.62 -3.62 -20.13
N SER A 272 -2.59 -2.52 -19.39
CA SER A 272 -1.38 -1.72 -19.10
C SER A 272 -0.57 -1.27 -20.33
N LEU A 273 -1.22 -1.15 -21.49
CA LEU A 273 -0.62 -0.58 -22.69
C LEU A 273 -0.42 0.93 -22.51
N GLU A 274 0.84 1.36 -22.56
CA GLU A 274 1.26 2.75 -22.37
C GLU A 274 2.53 3.08 -23.17
N ILE A 275 2.70 4.36 -23.52
CA ILE A 275 3.92 4.86 -24.16
C ILE A 275 4.87 5.32 -23.05
N VAL A 276 6.04 4.68 -22.94
CA VAL A 276 7.05 4.98 -21.91
C VAL A 276 8.08 6.00 -22.36
N GLY A 277 8.10 6.31 -23.65
CA GLY A 277 9.00 7.27 -24.25
C GLY A 277 9.01 7.15 -25.77
N SER A 278 10.06 7.68 -26.39
CA SER A 278 10.27 7.55 -27.83
C SER A 278 11.72 7.20 -28.14
N PHE A 279 11.93 6.50 -29.24
CA PHE A 279 13.23 6.20 -29.80
C PHE A 279 13.19 6.45 -31.30
N ARG A 280 14.14 7.25 -31.82
CA ARG A 280 14.17 7.66 -33.24
C ARG A 280 12.81 8.21 -33.74
N THR A 281 12.18 9.07 -32.94
CA THR A 281 10.87 9.71 -33.22
C THR A 281 9.65 8.78 -33.24
N LEU A 282 9.82 7.49 -32.99
CA LEU A 282 8.73 6.52 -32.86
C LEU A 282 8.52 6.14 -31.39
N PRO A 283 7.29 5.82 -30.99
CA PRO A 283 6.98 5.47 -29.60
C PRO A 283 7.68 4.18 -29.17
N VAL A 284 7.98 4.13 -27.88
CA VAL A 284 8.38 2.91 -27.18
C VAL A 284 7.26 2.60 -26.19
N TRP A 285 6.74 1.38 -26.26
CA TRP A 285 5.58 0.96 -25.49
C TRP A 285 5.96 -0.04 -24.42
N THR A 286 5.17 -0.06 -23.35
CA THR A 286 5.01 -1.24 -22.49
C THR A 286 3.58 -1.71 -22.51
N GLY A 287 3.37 -3.01 -22.34
CA GLY A 287 2.03 -3.60 -22.29
C GLY A 287 2.05 -4.99 -21.69
N ASP A 288 0.90 -5.41 -21.16
CA ASP A 288 0.69 -6.75 -20.62
C ASP A 288 -0.14 -7.59 -21.60
N ARG A 289 0.32 -8.83 -21.81
CA ARG A 289 -0.39 -9.84 -22.61
C ARG A 289 -0.44 -11.17 -21.88
N VAL A 290 -1.40 -12.01 -22.24
CA VAL A 290 -1.43 -13.41 -21.78
C VAL A 290 -0.72 -14.25 -22.83
N SER A 291 0.40 -14.88 -22.44
CA SER A 291 1.16 -15.81 -23.28
C SER A 291 0.35 -17.06 -23.65
N ASP A 292 0.82 -17.81 -24.65
CA ASP A 292 0.22 -19.09 -25.05
C ASP A 292 0.19 -20.14 -23.92
N LEU A 293 1.10 -20.00 -22.95
CA LEU A 293 1.17 -20.84 -21.75
C LEU A 293 0.19 -20.41 -20.65
N GLY A 294 -0.63 -19.38 -20.87
CA GLY A 294 -1.58 -18.86 -19.90
C GLY A 294 -0.93 -18.08 -18.76
N THR A 295 0.25 -17.50 -18.99
CA THR A 295 0.91 -16.63 -18.00
C THR A 295 0.91 -15.17 -18.48
N VAL A 296 0.81 -14.23 -17.55
CA VAL A 296 0.88 -12.80 -17.88
C VAL A 296 2.33 -12.39 -18.09
N GLU A 297 2.61 -11.89 -19.28
CA GLU A 297 3.90 -11.33 -19.67
C GLU A 297 3.78 -9.82 -19.80
N LYS A 298 4.83 -9.11 -19.36
CA LYS A 298 5.01 -7.69 -19.62
C LYS A 298 6.05 -7.54 -20.72
N CYS A 299 5.74 -6.74 -21.72
CA CYS A 299 6.58 -6.56 -22.90
C CYS A 299 7.03 -5.12 -23.09
N LEU A 300 8.24 -4.96 -23.62
CA LEU A 300 8.81 -3.74 -24.16
C LEU A 300 8.73 -3.83 -25.68
N ILE A 301 8.14 -2.82 -26.32
CA ILE A 301 7.95 -2.76 -27.77
C ILE A 301 8.62 -1.49 -28.30
N VAL A 302 9.54 -1.65 -29.25
CA VAL A 302 10.31 -0.57 -29.86
C VAL A 302 9.96 -0.49 -31.34
N ASP A 303 9.00 0.36 -31.69
CA ASP A 303 8.47 0.46 -33.06
C ASP A 303 9.54 0.89 -34.07
N ALA A 304 10.56 1.65 -33.65
CA ALA A 304 11.61 2.12 -34.54
C ALA A 304 12.45 1.02 -35.19
N VAL A 305 12.44 -0.19 -34.63
CA VAL A 305 13.22 -1.34 -35.11
C VAL A 305 12.42 -2.63 -35.13
N ASP A 306 11.11 -2.54 -34.93
CA ASP A 306 10.20 -3.70 -34.83
C ASP A 306 10.71 -4.77 -33.84
N ALA A 307 11.14 -4.32 -32.66
CA ALA A 307 11.65 -5.20 -31.61
C ALA A 307 10.64 -5.33 -30.47
N MET A 308 10.46 -6.56 -29.99
CA MET A 308 9.64 -6.87 -28.83
C MET A 308 10.43 -7.75 -27.86
N THR A 309 10.40 -7.42 -26.57
CA THR A 309 11.04 -8.21 -25.52
C THR A 309 10.08 -8.37 -24.36
N CYS A 310 9.72 -9.61 -24.04
CA CYS A 310 8.76 -9.93 -22.99
C CYS A 310 9.43 -10.73 -21.86
N ALA A 311 8.92 -10.57 -20.65
CA ALA A 311 9.26 -11.41 -19.51
C ALA A 311 8.03 -11.62 -18.63
N ALA A 312 8.09 -12.61 -17.74
CA ALA A 312 7.08 -12.77 -16.69
C ALA A 312 6.91 -11.44 -15.92
N SER A 313 5.67 -11.05 -15.64
CA SER A 313 5.39 -9.71 -15.11
C SER A 313 6.17 -9.37 -13.84
N THR A 314 6.32 -10.30 -12.90
CA THR A 314 7.12 -10.10 -11.68
C THR A 314 8.59 -9.84 -11.99
N ALA A 315 9.19 -10.65 -12.86
CA ALA A 315 10.58 -10.48 -13.30
C ALA A 315 10.79 -9.16 -14.06
N ALA A 316 9.82 -8.76 -14.89
CA ALA A 316 9.85 -7.49 -15.61
C ALA A 316 9.81 -6.29 -14.67
N VAL A 317 9.02 -6.33 -13.59
CA VAL A 317 8.96 -5.25 -12.59
C VAL A 317 10.24 -5.20 -11.76
N GLU A 318 10.78 -6.35 -11.35
CA GLU A 318 11.98 -6.43 -10.50
C GLU A 318 13.27 -6.08 -11.24
N SER A 319 13.46 -6.66 -12.43
CA SER A 319 14.70 -6.52 -13.20
C SER A 319 14.59 -5.49 -14.33
N GLY A 320 13.38 -5.07 -14.70
CA GLY A 320 13.11 -4.30 -15.91
C GLY A 320 13.11 -5.17 -17.18
N LEU A 321 12.81 -4.52 -18.30
CA LEU A 321 12.85 -5.11 -19.64
C LEU A 321 13.93 -4.40 -20.44
N GLU A 322 14.75 -5.12 -21.19
CA GLU A 322 15.86 -4.53 -21.92
C GLU A 322 15.99 -5.12 -23.32
N THR A 323 16.24 -4.26 -24.30
CA THR A 323 16.57 -4.66 -25.65
C THR A 323 17.79 -3.91 -26.16
N ARG A 324 18.63 -4.61 -26.93
CA ARG A 324 19.86 -4.06 -27.51
C ARG A 324 19.69 -3.89 -29.00
N ILE A 325 20.00 -2.70 -29.49
CA ILE A 325 19.84 -2.29 -30.87
C ILE A 325 21.20 -1.86 -31.41
N ASP A 326 21.73 -2.64 -32.33
CA ASP A 326 22.96 -2.30 -33.03
C ASP A 326 22.67 -1.33 -34.19
N ARG A 327 23.48 -0.29 -34.29
CA ARG A 327 23.50 0.68 -35.38
C ARG A 327 24.63 0.27 -36.33
N VAL A 328 24.27 -0.15 -37.53
CA VAL A 328 25.22 -0.52 -38.58
C VAL A 328 25.29 0.55 -39.67
N ASP A 329 26.44 0.69 -40.31
CA ASP A 329 26.61 1.52 -41.51
C ASP A 329 25.88 0.86 -42.68
N GLY A 330 25.11 1.65 -43.42
CA GLY A 330 24.40 1.16 -44.60
C GLY A 330 25.32 0.83 -45.78
N GLY A 331 26.58 1.31 -45.77
CA GLY A 331 27.53 1.08 -46.84
C GLY A 331 28.31 -0.23 -46.75
N ASP A 332 28.83 -0.57 -45.56
CA ASP A 332 29.71 -1.71 -45.33
C ASP A 332 29.22 -2.67 -44.23
N GLY A 333 28.10 -2.36 -43.57
CA GLY A 333 27.55 -3.15 -42.47
C GLY A 333 28.35 -3.04 -41.17
N ALA A 334 29.33 -2.13 -41.08
CA ALA A 334 30.14 -1.98 -39.88
C ALA A 334 29.31 -1.44 -38.70
N LEU A 335 29.56 -1.91 -37.49
CA LEU A 335 28.89 -1.41 -36.29
C LEU A 335 29.33 0.03 -36.00
N ILE A 336 28.41 0.99 -36.13
CA ILE A 336 28.60 2.42 -35.80
C ILE A 336 28.13 2.75 -34.37
N GLY A 337 27.59 1.78 -33.63
CA GLY A 337 27.28 1.92 -32.21
C GLY A 337 26.17 1.00 -31.76
N THR A 338 25.91 0.99 -30.47
CA THR A 338 24.87 0.17 -29.86
C THR A 338 24.02 1.04 -28.95
N SER A 339 22.70 0.95 -29.08
CA SER A 339 21.74 1.56 -28.17
C SER A 339 21.08 0.46 -27.34
N THR A 340 21.15 0.59 -26.02
CA THR A 340 20.37 -0.24 -25.10
C THR A 340 19.15 0.54 -24.65
N LEU A 341 17.97 -0.01 -24.85
CA LEU A 341 16.71 0.54 -24.36
C LEU A 341 16.21 -0.34 -23.23
N ALA A 342 16.03 0.25 -22.05
CA ALA A 342 15.53 -0.45 -20.88
C ALA A 342 14.27 0.24 -20.34
N ALA A 343 13.17 -0.50 -20.24
CA ALA A 343 12.03 -0.10 -19.42
C ALA A 343 12.29 -0.53 -17.98
N ARG A 344 12.28 0.44 -17.07
CA ARG A 344 12.41 0.24 -15.64
C ARG A 344 11.13 0.71 -14.95
N PHE A 345 10.88 0.22 -13.75
CA PHE A 345 9.64 0.50 -13.02
C PHE A 345 9.96 1.20 -11.71
N THR A 346 9.16 2.21 -11.37
CA THR A 346 9.19 2.81 -10.03
C THR A 346 8.62 1.81 -9.02
N ARG A 347 8.76 2.12 -7.72
CA ARG A 347 8.11 1.34 -6.65
C ARG A 347 6.58 1.22 -6.79
N TRP A 348 5.96 2.15 -7.52
CA TRP A 348 4.52 2.15 -7.80
C TRP A 348 4.20 1.51 -9.15
N GLN A 349 5.15 0.75 -9.70
CA GLN A 349 5.05 0.06 -10.99
C GLN A 349 4.81 0.99 -12.19
N THR A 350 4.98 2.31 -12.03
CA THR A 350 5.00 3.24 -13.16
C THR A 350 6.27 3.04 -13.97
N PRO A 351 6.20 2.74 -15.28
CA PRO A 351 7.39 2.57 -16.09
C PRO A 351 8.07 3.90 -16.44
N TYR A 352 9.35 3.81 -16.77
CA TYR A 352 10.12 4.86 -17.41
C TYR A 352 11.19 4.24 -18.33
N LEU A 353 11.52 4.96 -19.40
CA LEU A 353 12.50 4.52 -20.39
C LEU A 353 13.90 5.05 -20.05
N VAL A 354 14.89 4.15 -20.06
CA VAL A 354 16.31 4.46 -20.00
C VAL A 354 16.96 4.09 -21.32
N ILE A 355 17.61 5.04 -21.98
CA ILE A 355 18.33 4.81 -23.23
C ILE A 355 19.81 5.03 -22.96
N THR A 356 20.62 4.00 -23.20
CA THR A 356 22.08 4.07 -23.09
C THR A 356 22.70 3.91 -24.47
N GLU A 357 23.52 4.86 -24.90
CA GLU A 357 24.25 4.76 -26.17
C GLU A 357 25.73 4.44 -25.93
N ALA A 358 26.23 3.44 -26.64
CA ALA A 358 27.64 3.08 -26.68
C ALA A 358 28.18 3.32 -28.09
N SER A 359 29.29 4.07 -28.18
CA SER A 359 30.07 4.19 -29.41
C SER A 359 30.85 2.90 -29.66
N PRO A 360 31.02 2.49 -30.94
CA PRO A 360 31.78 1.30 -31.27
C PRO A 360 33.25 1.58 -30.92
N GLY A 361 33.85 0.70 -30.11
CA GLY A 361 35.28 0.73 -29.79
C GLY A 361 35.65 1.12 -28.35
N ARG A 362 34.72 1.57 -27.49
CA ARG A 362 35.04 1.91 -26.09
C ARG A 362 35.00 0.66 -25.20
N GLY A 363 35.97 -0.24 -25.38
CA GLY A 363 35.99 -1.52 -24.67
C GLY A 363 37.20 -2.42 -24.95
N GLY A 364 38.30 -1.87 -25.49
CA GLY A 364 39.56 -2.61 -25.58
C GLY A 364 40.28 -2.61 -24.23
N PRO A 365 40.84 -3.75 -23.76
CA PRO A 365 41.70 -3.76 -22.57
C PRO A 365 42.90 -2.83 -22.80
N GLY A 366 43.01 -1.77 -21.99
CA GLY A 366 44.10 -0.77 -22.05
C GLY A 366 43.68 0.65 -22.43
N GLU A 367 42.39 0.94 -22.66
CA GLU A 367 41.97 2.28 -23.04
C GLU A 367 41.69 3.17 -21.82
N ILE A 368 42.50 4.23 -21.67
CA ILE A 368 42.40 5.23 -20.61
C ILE A 368 41.17 6.13 -20.88
N VAL A 369 40.18 6.08 -19.99
CA VAL A 369 39.04 7.00 -20.03
C VAL A 369 39.47 8.35 -19.46
N ARG A 370 39.69 9.34 -20.33
CA ARG A 370 39.91 10.73 -19.91
C ARG A 370 38.57 11.40 -19.65
N VAL A 371 38.32 11.80 -18.41
CA VAL A 371 37.18 12.63 -18.02
C VAL A 371 37.65 14.09 -18.01
N GLU A 372 37.08 14.92 -18.89
CA GLU A 372 37.36 16.36 -18.90
C GLU A 372 36.53 17.06 -17.81
N ALA A 373 37.23 17.63 -16.82
CA ALA A 373 36.65 18.48 -15.78
C ALA A 373 37.16 19.93 -15.95
N PRO A 374 36.30 20.93 -16.22
CA PRO A 374 36.70 22.34 -16.19
C PRO A 374 36.67 22.92 -14.75
N PRO A 375 37.66 23.73 -14.31
CA PRO A 375 39.06 23.82 -14.70
C PRO A 375 39.95 23.13 -13.65
N GLY A 376 40.58 22.03 -14.02
CA GLY A 376 41.61 21.34 -13.24
C GLY A 376 42.19 20.18 -14.04
N ASP A 377 43.46 19.84 -13.83
CA ASP A 377 44.16 18.83 -14.62
C ASP A 377 43.38 17.50 -14.70
N PRO A 378 43.33 16.86 -15.89
CA PRO A 378 42.54 15.66 -16.11
C PRO A 378 43.03 14.52 -15.22
N ILE A 379 42.11 13.91 -14.48
CA ILE A 379 42.40 12.73 -13.65
C ILE A 379 42.53 11.52 -14.57
N VAL A 380 43.74 10.94 -14.63
CA VAL A 380 44.00 9.67 -15.30
C VAL A 380 43.69 8.56 -14.30
N VAL A 381 42.64 7.79 -14.57
CA VAL A 381 42.33 6.57 -13.80
C VAL A 381 42.82 5.37 -14.61
N GLU A 382 43.91 4.76 -14.18
CA GLU A 382 44.33 3.44 -14.66
C GLU A 382 43.55 2.36 -13.89
N PRO A 383 42.79 1.49 -14.59
CA PRO A 383 42.21 0.31 -13.95
C PRO A 383 43.35 -0.64 -13.51
N PRO A 384 43.20 -1.39 -12.40
CA PRO A 384 44.24 -2.32 -11.96
C PRO A 384 44.49 -3.37 -13.05
N GLY A 385 45.70 -3.33 -13.61
CA GLY A 385 46.16 -4.33 -14.57
C GLY A 385 46.20 -5.71 -13.91
N ARG A 386 45.66 -6.71 -14.60
CA ARG A 386 45.86 -8.11 -14.25
C ARG A 386 47.30 -8.48 -14.62
N ASP A 387 48.11 -8.85 -13.64
CA ASP A 387 49.45 -9.37 -13.88
C ASP A 387 49.34 -10.60 -14.81
N PRO A 388 50.14 -10.68 -15.90
CA PRO A 388 50.01 -11.78 -16.85
C PRO A 388 50.51 -13.15 -16.32
N ASP A 389 50.92 -13.26 -15.05
CA ASP A 389 51.38 -14.52 -14.42
C ASP A 389 50.68 -14.83 -13.06
N GLY A 390 49.43 -14.40 -12.85
CA GLY A 390 48.66 -14.66 -11.62
C GLY A 390 47.29 -15.31 -11.82
#